data_AF-A0A8J6AC45-F1
#
_entry.id   AF-A0A8J6AC45-F1
#
_cell.length_a   1.000
_cell.length_b   1.000
_cell.length_c   1.000
_cell.angle_alpha   90.00
_cell.angle_beta   90.00
_cell.angle_gamma   90.00
#
_symmetry.space_group_name_H-M   'P 1'
#
loop_
_entity.id
_entity.type
_entity.pdbx_description
1 polymer ?
#
loop_
_entity_poly.entity_id
_entity_poly.type
_entity_poly.pdbx_seq_one_letter_code
_entity_poly.pdbx_strand_id
1 'polypeptide(L)' 'MNMDTVAGGVWHRARQRADPKRFFLMYLINKDETEHTGQESYVWKMYQERCWEFFPAGDCFRKQYEDQLN' A
#
# COMPACT_ATOMS: atom_id res chain seq x y z
N MET A 1 34.16 2.01 15.61
CA MET A 1 32.89 2.03 14.86
C MET A 1 31.94 1.08 15.55
N ASN A 2 30.78 1.54 15.99
CA ASN A 2 29.86 0.74 16.82
C ASN A 2 28.95 -0.10 15.92
N MET A 3 28.87 -1.42 16.15
CA MET A 3 28.10 -2.34 15.30
C MET A 3 26.57 -2.12 15.40
N ASP A 4 26.11 -1.52 16.50
CA ASP A 4 24.70 -1.20 16.75
C ASP A 4 24.15 -0.09 15.82
N THR A 5 25.00 0.87 15.41
CA THR A 5 24.62 1.93 14.47
C THR A 5 24.37 1.36 13.07
N VAL A 6 25.11 0.32 12.69
CA VAL A 6 24.95 -0.34 11.39
C VAL A 6 23.65 -1.15 11.35
N ALA A 7 23.34 -1.90 12.40
CA ALA A 7 22.09 -2.67 12.50
C ALA A 7 20.86 -1.75 12.47
N GLY A 8 20.81 -0.71 13.32
CA GLY A 8 19.69 0.25 13.34
C GLY A 8 19.48 0.95 11.99
N GLY A 9 20.57 1.32 11.31
CA GLY A 9 20.52 1.91 9.97
C GLY A 9 20.06 0.93 8.88
N VAL A 10 20.41 -0.36 8.98
CA VAL A 10 19.94 -1.40 8.03
C VAL A 10 18.45 -1.67 8.20
N TRP A 11 17.95 -1.75 9.44
CA TRP A 11 16.51 -1.91 9.71
C TRP A 11 15.70 -0.69 9.25
N HIS A 12 16.19 0.52 9.51
CA HIS A 12 15.55 1.75 9.04
C HIS A 12 15.51 1.83 7.51
N ARG A 13 16.57 1.39 6.81
CA ARG A 13 16.61 1.27 5.35
C ARG A 13 15.74 0.14 4.80
N ALA A 14 15.63 -0.98 5.49
CA ALA A 14 14.74 -2.08 5.13
C ALA A 14 13.27 -1.67 5.25
N ARG A 15 12.91 -0.89 6.28
CA ARG A 15 11.57 -0.32 6.46
C ARG A 15 11.24 0.75 5.42
N GLN A 16 12.23 1.50 4.92
CA GLN A 16 12.04 2.46 3.82
C GLN A 16 11.82 1.80 2.44
N ARG A 17 12.27 0.56 2.23
CA ARG A 17 12.04 -0.20 0.97
C ARG A 17 10.73 -0.99 0.98
N ALA A 18 10.03 -0.98 2.09
CA ALA A 18 8.87 -1.81 2.30
C ALA A 18 7.66 -1.09 1.67
N ASP A 19 7.22 -1.60 0.52
CA ASP A 19 6.16 -1.01 -0.29
C ASP A 19 4.81 -1.12 0.44
N PRO A 20 4.16 0.00 0.81
CA PRO A 20 2.88 -0.01 1.51
C PRO A 20 1.79 -0.76 0.73
N LYS A 21 1.87 -0.83 -0.60
CA LYS A 21 0.96 -1.61 -1.45
C LYS A 21 1.06 -3.11 -1.16
N ARG A 22 2.28 -3.61 -0.92
CA ARG A 22 2.53 -5.03 -0.60
C ARG A 22 1.98 -5.39 0.78
N PHE A 23 2.13 -4.50 1.76
CA PHE A 23 1.52 -4.73 3.08
C PHE A 23 -0.01 -4.69 3.03
N PHE A 24 -0.59 -3.80 2.23
CA PHE A 24 -2.04 -3.71 2.08
C PHE A 24 -2.63 -4.99 1.44
N LEU A 25 -1.98 -5.54 0.40
CA LEU A 25 -2.40 -6.81 -0.18
C LEU A 25 -2.28 -7.97 0.83
N MET A 26 -1.18 -8.02 1.59
CA MET A 26 -1.01 -9.03 2.62
C MET A 26 -2.07 -8.90 3.73
N TYR A 27 -2.46 -7.69 4.08
CA TYR A 27 -3.56 -7.43 5.01
C TYR A 27 -4.89 -7.99 4.47
N LEU A 28 -5.24 -7.70 3.22
CA LEU A 28 -6.47 -8.21 2.59
C LEU A 28 -6.50 -9.74 2.52
N ILE A 29 -5.37 -10.37 2.16
CA ILE A 29 -5.30 -11.85 2.07
C ILE A 29 -5.57 -12.53 3.41
N ASN A 30 -5.19 -11.90 4.53
CA ASN A 30 -5.33 -12.47 5.87
C ASN A 30 -6.61 -12.05 6.59
N LYS A 31 -7.44 -11.19 5.97
CA LYS A 31 -8.70 -10.72 6.53
C LYS A 31 -9.85 -11.59 6.04
N ASP A 32 -10.87 -11.77 6.88
CA ASP A 32 -12.10 -12.44 6.44
C ASP A 32 -12.85 -11.56 5.44
N GLU A 33 -13.29 -12.13 4.32
CA GLU A 33 -13.94 -11.39 3.24
C GLU A 33 -15.25 -10.72 3.68
N THR A 34 -15.94 -11.27 4.68
CA THR A 34 -17.19 -10.68 5.20
C THR A 34 -16.96 -9.38 5.97
N GLU A 35 -15.72 -9.15 6.43
CA GLU A 35 -15.31 -7.94 7.15
C GLU A 35 -14.70 -6.89 6.22
N HIS A 36 -14.63 -7.16 4.91
CA HIS A 36 -14.16 -6.20 3.94
C HIS A 36 -15.11 -5.01 3.86
N THR A 37 -14.55 -3.80 4.00
CA THR A 37 -15.28 -2.56 3.65
C THR A 37 -15.52 -2.51 2.15
N GLY A 38 -16.44 -1.65 1.69
CA GLY A 38 -16.75 -1.54 0.25
C GLY A 38 -15.53 -1.26 -0.64
N GLN A 39 -14.56 -0.48 -0.15
CA GLN A 39 -13.30 -0.21 -0.88
C GLN A 39 -12.37 -1.43 -0.89
N GLU A 40 -12.26 -2.15 0.23
CA GLU A 40 -11.47 -3.38 0.33
C GLU A 40 -12.03 -4.48 -0.57
N SER A 41 -13.36 -4.64 -0.59
CA SER A 41 -14.05 -5.59 -1.48
C SER A 41 -13.82 -5.28 -2.96
N TYR A 42 -13.80 -4.01 -3.33
CA TYR A 42 -13.47 -3.59 -4.70
C TYR A 42 -12.04 -3.97 -5.08
N VAL A 43 -11.06 -3.66 -4.23
CA VAL A 43 -9.65 -4.01 -4.48
C VAL A 43 -9.46 -5.53 -4.49
N TRP A 44 -10.12 -6.25 -3.58
CA TRP A 44 -10.08 -7.71 -3.53
C TRP A 44 -10.60 -8.35 -4.81
N LYS A 45 -11.73 -7.87 -5.34
CA LYS A 45 -12.27 -8.32 -6.63
C LYS A 45 -11.28 -8.10 -7.78
N MET A 46 -10.72 -6.89 -7.88
CA MET A 46 -9.74 -6.55 -8.93
C MET A 46 -8.48 -7.42 -8.82
N TYR A 47 -8.04 -7.72 -7.59
CA TYR A 47 -6.93 -8.63 -7.32
C TYR A 47 -7.22 -10.05 -7.83
N GLN A 48 -8.40 -10.62 -7.55
CA GLN A 48 -8.81 -11.93 -8.04
C GLN A 48 -8.88 -11.99 -9.57
N GLU A 49 -9.35 -10.90 -10.21
CA GLU A 49 -9.40 -10.74 -11.68
C GLU A 49 -8.02 -10.47 -12.30
N ARG A 50 -6.95 -10.40 -11.48
CA ARG A 50 -5.59 -10.03 -11.89
C ARG A 50 -5.52 -8.66 -12.58
N CYS A 51 -6.47 -7.79 -12.29
CA CYS A 51 -6.55 -6.43 -12.80
C CYS A 51 -5.94 -5.45 -11.80
N TRP A 52 -4.91 -4.72 -12.23
CA TRP A 52 -4.12 -3.82 -11.37
C TRP A 52 -4.41 -2.33 -11.61
N GLU A 53 -5.44 -2.02 -12.41
CA GLU A 53 -5.80 -0.65 -12.81
C GLU A 53 -6.39 0.21 -11.68
N PHE A 54 -6.67 -0.39 -10.51
CA PHE A 54 -7.12 0.36 -9.34
C PHE A 54 -6.02 1.22 -8.71
N PHE A 55 -4.75 0.90 -8.96
CA PHE A 55 -3.66 1.75 -8.49
C PHE A 55 -3.51 2.92 -9.46
N PRO A 56 -3.63 4.18 -8.99
CA PRO A 56 -3.44 5.31 -9.87
C PRO A 56 -2.00 5.29 -10.42
N ALA A 57 -1.90 5.18 -11.74
CA ALA A 57 -0.65 5.10 -12.47
C ALA A 57 -0.06 6.51 -12.63
N GLY A 58 0.64 6.99 -11.60
CA GLY A 58 1.34 8.28 -11.66
C GLY A 58 0.52 9.50 -11.21
N ASP A 59 -0.74 9.29 -10.86
CA ASP A 59 -1.60 10.31 -10.24
C ASP A 59 -1.66 10.14 -8.71
N CYS A 60 -1.06 11.08 -8.01
CA CYS A 60 -1.18 11.16 -6.56
C CYS A 60 -2.57 11.71 -6.22
N PHE A 61 -3.18 11.23 -5.13
CA PHE A 61 -4.45 11.73 -4.61
C PHE A 61 -4.55 13.27 -4.67
N ARG A 62 -3.45 13.97 -4.32
CA ARG A 62 -3.36 15.43 -4.40
C ARG A 62 -3.69 16.01 -5.78
N LYS A 63 -3.17 15.42 -6.86
CA LYS A 63 -3.39 15.90 -8.24
C LYS A 63 -4.86 15.80 -8.68
N GLN A 64 -5.60 14.83 -8.15
CA GLN A 64 -7.02 14.65 -8.52
C GLN A 64 -7.95 15.67 -7.86
N TYR A 65 -7.53 16.25 -6.73
CA TYR A 65 -8.34 17.20 -5.95
C TYR A 65 -7.77 18.62 -5.97
N GLU A 66 -6.72 18.89 -6.76
CA GLU A 66 -6.12 20.22 -6.88
C GLU A 66 -7.14 21.29 -7.31
N ASP A 67 -8.07 20.94 -8.20
CA ASP A 67 -9.13 21.85 -8.65
C ASP A 67 -10.29 22.01 -7.64
N GLN A 68 -10.45 21.08 -6.69
CA GLN A 68 -11.55 21.07 -5.70
C GLN A 68 -11.16 21.64 -4.34
N LEU A 69 -9.86 21.89 -4.11
CA LEU A 69 -9.33 22.47 -2.87
C LEU A 69 -9.13 23.99 -2.96
N ASN A 70 -9.59 24.64 -4.05
CA ASN A 70 -9.58 26.08 -4.26
C ASN A 70 -10.85 26.77 -3.74
#